data_AF-A0A498SWG5-F1
#
_entry.id   AF-A0A498SWG5-F1
#
_cell.length_a   1.000
_cell.length_b   1.000
_cell.length_c   1.000
_cell.angle_alpha   90.00
_cell.angle_beta   90.00
_cell.angle_gamma   90.00
#
_symmetry.space_group_name_H-M   'P 1'
#
loop_
_entity.id
_entity.type
_entity.pdbx_description
1 polymer ?
#
loop_
_entity_poly.entity_id
_entity_poly.type
_entity_poly.pdbx_seq_one_letter_code
_entity_poly.pdbx_strand_id
1 'polypeptide(L)' 'MKVMDFDSLLAEVGDFGPFQIILFFVICLPASLPSAFSAFNQPFVVGQPDHRCRLPEGRDDLSPI' A
#
# COMPACT_ATOMS: atom_id res chain seq x y z
N MET A 1 -2.11 -44.20 -22.18
CA MET A 1 -1.65 -43.08 -21.34
C MET A 1 -2.72 -42.86 -20.28
N LYS A 2 -2.43 -43.21 -19.03
CA LYS A 2 -3.40 -43.04 -17.94
C LYS A 2 -3.52 -41.54 -17.70
N VAL A 3 -4.69 -40.97 -17.97
CA VAL A 3 -4.97 -39.56 -17.66
C VAL A 3 -4.84 -39.46 -16.14
N MET A 4 -3.81 -38.77 -15.66
CA MET A 4 -3.68 -38.50 -14.24
C MET A 4 -4.81 -37.55 -13.87
N ASP A 5 -5.63 -37.98 -12.94
CA ASP A 5 -6.73 -37.18 -12.42
C ASP A 5 -6.15 -36.02 -11.61
N PHE A 6 -6.33 -34.80 -12.14
CA PHE A 6 -5.71 -33.59 -11.61
C PHE A 6 -6.26 -33.26 -10.21
N ASP A 7 -7.53 -33.55 -9.97
CA ASP A 7 -8.18 -33.32 -8.66
C ASP A 7 -7.57 -34.22 -7.57
N SER A 8 -7.24 -35.47 -7.91
CA SER A 8 -6.55 -36.38 -7.00
C SER A 8 -5.13 -35.89 -6.64
N LEU A 9 -4.42 -35.29 -7.59
CA LEU A 9 -3.09 -34.69 -7.35
C LEU A 9 -3.18 -33.43 -6.47
N LEU A 10 -4.19 -32.59 -6.69
CA LEU A 10 -4.44 -31.41 -5.85
C LEU A 10 -4.78 -31.81 -4.41
N ALA A 11 -5.55 -32.87 -4.22
CA ALA A 11 -5.87 -33.41 -2.90
C ALA A 11 -4.62 -33.91 -2.15
N GLU A 12 -3.60 -34.41 -2.85
CA GLU A 12 -2.33 -34.86 -2.26
C GLU A 12 -1.38 -33.71 -1.92
N VAL A 13 -1.34 -32.66 -2.74
CA VAL A 13 -0.53 -31.45 -2.49
C VAL A 13 -1.08 -30.63 -1.31
N GLY A 14 -2.39 -30.71 -1.07
CA GLY A 14 -3.06 -29.97 0.00
C GLY A 14 -3.34 -28.51 -0.37
N ASP A 15 -3.90 -27.78 0.59
CA ASP A 15 -4.38 -26.40 0.43
C ASP A 15 -3.25 -25.37 0.58
N PHE A 16 -3.58 -24.09 0.84
CA PHE A 16 -2.59 -23.03 1.08
C PHE A 16 -1.59 -23.35 2.19
N GLY A 17 -0.41 -23.83 1.80
CA GLY A 17 0.65 -24.24 2.71
C GLY A 17 1.31 -23.05 3.41
N PRO A 18 1.97 -23.28 4.55
CA PRO A 18 2.64 -22.21 5.31
C PRO A 18 3.68 -21.45 4.46
N PHE A 19 4.38 -22.16 3.56
CA PHE A 19 5.32 -21.53 2.62
C PHE A 19 4.62 -20.59 1.63
N GLN A 20 3.47 -20.99 1.08
CA GLN A 20 2.70 -20.15 0.14
C GLN A 20 2.16 -18.90 0.85
N ILE A 21 1.73 -19.04 2.11
CA ILE A 21 1.29 -17.92 2.94
C ILE A 21 2.45 -16.95 3.20
N ILE A 22 3.62 -17.46 3.60
CA ILE A 22 4.81 -16.62 3.82
C ILE A 22 5.20 -15.91 2.53
N LEU A 23 5.27 -16.62 1.41
CA LEU A 23 5.63 -16.06 0.11
C LEU A 23 4.63 -14.97 -0.33
N PHE A 24 3.33 -15.20 -0.12
CA PHE A 24 2.30 -14.20 -0.39
C PHE A 24 2.54 -12.92 0.40
N PHE A 25 2.77 -13.01 1.72
CA PHE A 25 3.05 -11.81 2.52
C PHE A 25 4.37 -11.13 2.15
N VAL A 26 5.42 -11.90 1.85
CA VAL A 26 6.72 -11.37 1.44
C VAL A 26 6.63 -10.58 0.13
N ILE A 27 5.76 -10.99 -0.81
CA ILE A 27 5.60 -10.29 -2.09
C ILE A 27 4.59 -9.15 -1.96
N CYS A 28 3.44 -9.40 -1.33
CA CYS A 28 2.35 -8.44 -1.29
C CYS A 28 2.60 -7.29 -0.32
N LEU A 29 3.18 -7.52 0.86
CA LEU A 29 3.38 -6.46 1.85
C LEU A 29 4.32 -5.34 1.35
N PRO A 30 5.48 -5.62 0.75
CA PRO A 30 6.38 -4.56 0.29
C PRO A 30 5.79 -3.71 -0.83
N ALA A 31 4.92 -4.27 -1.67
CA ALA A 31 4.23 -3.53 -2.71
C ALA A 31 3.08 -2.67 -2.13
N SER A 32 2.34 -3.21 -1.17
CA SER A 32 1.14 -2.59 -0.61
C SER A 32 1.44 -1.45 0.36
N LEU A 33 2.47 -1.62 1.20
CA LEU A 33 2.78 -0.69 2.29
C LEU A 33 3.15 0.72 1.79
N PRO A 34 4.05 0.91 0.82
CA PRO A 34 4.36 2.23 0.29
C PRO A 34 3.14 2.89 -0.35
N SER A 35 2.35 2.13 -1.11
CA SER A 35 1.14 2.64 -1.77
C SER A 35 0.12 3.15 -0.75
N ALA A 36 -0.12 2.39 0.31
CA ALA A 36 -1.03 2.80 1.38
C ALA A 36 -0.51 4.06 2.09
N PHE A 37 0.79 4.09 2.43
CA PHE A 37 1.40 5.24 3.09
C PHE A 37 1.31 6.51 2.23
N SER A 38 1.56 6.42 0.93
CA SER A 38 1.41 7.54 0.01
C SER A 38 -0.03 8.05 -0.06
N ALA A 39 -1.02 7.15 -0.12
CA ALA A 39 -2.43 7.52 -0.14
C ALA A 39 -2.87 8.23 1.15
N PHE A 40 -2.39 7.77 2.32
CA PHE A 40 -2.72 8.40 3.61
C PHE A 40 -2.02 9.75 3.83
N ASN A 41 -0.84 9.98 3.27
CA ASN A 41 -0.14 11.26 3.39
C ASN A 41 -0.69 12.32 2.43
N GLN A 42 -1.30 11.91 1.31
CA GLN A 42 -1.76 12.83 0.27
C GLN A 42 -2.73 13.93 0.78
N PRO A 43 -3.70 13.65 1.67
CA PRO A 43 -4.57 14.70 2.23
C PRO A 43 -3.81 15.76 3.03
N PHE A 44 -2.71 15.40 3.69
CA PHE A 44 -1.90 16.34 4.49
C PHE A 44 -0.98 17.19 3.63
N VAL A 45 -0.48 16.65 2.52
CA VAL A 45 0.41 17.36 1.59
C VAL A 45 -0.38 18.31 0.68
N VAL A 46 -1.57 17.88 0.24
CA VAL A 46 -2.37 18.62 -0.75
C VAL A 46 -3.47 19.45 -0.10
N GLY A 47 -3.89 19.11 1.11
CA GLY A 47 -4.92 19.85 1.84
C GLY A 47 -4.45 21.25 2.18
N GLN A 48 -5.14 22.27 1.67
CA GLN A 48 -4.93 23.64 2.09
C GLN A 48 -5.92 23.97 3.22
N PRO A 49 -5.46 24.33 4.43
CA PRO A 49 -6.36 24.73 5.51
C PRO A 49 -7.03 26.08 5.22
N ASP A 50 -8.26 26.26 5.71
CA ASP A 50 -8.99 27.54 5.62
C ASP A 50 -8.41 28.64 6.52
N HIS A 51 -7.53 28.27 7.45
CA HIS A 51 -6.82 29.20 8.32
C HIS A 51 -5.37 29.36 7.87
N ARG A 52 -4.83 30.58 8.02
CA ARG A 52 -3.45 30.90 7.70
C ARG A 52 -2.69 31.27 8.96
N CYS A 53 -1.42 30.88 9.02
CA CYS A 53 -0.50 31.33 10.06
C CYS A 53 -0.33 32.86 9.99
N ARG A 54 -0.17 33.51 11.14
CA ARG A 54 0.15 34.94 11.18
C ARG A 54 1.51 35.18 10.51
N LEU A 55 1.54 36.05 9.51
CA LEU A 55 2.78 36.45 8.84
C LEU A 55 3.63 37.35 9.77
N PRO A 56 4.97 37.23 9.74
CA PRO A 56 5.86 38.19 10.39
C PRO A 56 5.73 39.57 9.75
N GLU A 57 5.86 40.65 10.54
CA GLU A 57 5.81 42.01 10.01
C GLU A 57 6.92 42.25 8.98
N GLY A 58 6.56 42.79 7.81
CA GLY A 58 7.50 43.14 6.74
C GLY A 58 7.92 41.99 5.82
N ARG A 59 7.26 40.82 5.87
CA ARG A 59 7.53 39.66 5.00
C ARG A 59 6.35 39.31 4.10
N ASP A 60 5.95 40.26 3.24
CA ASP A 60 4.88 40.08 2.25
C ASP A 60 5.25 39.05 1.16
N ASP A 61 6.56 38.76 1.01
CA ASP A 61 7.12 37.75 0.12
C ASP A 61 6.69 36.31 0.46
N LEU A 62 6.26 36.07 1.69
CA LEU A 62 5.80 34.75 2.17
C LEU A 62 4.28 34.55 1.98
N SER A 63 3.58 35.52 1.40
CA SER A 63 2.16 35.37 1.09
C SER A 63 1.97 34.29 0.00
N PRO A 64 1.09 33.29 0.22
CA PRO A 64 0.74 32.33 -0.83
C PRO A 64 0.11 33.06 -2.02
N ILE A 65 0.55 32.69 -3.24
CA ILE A 65 0.06 33.20 -4.53
C ILE A 65 -1.44 32.92 -4.69
#